data_AF-A0A8S8XUR1-F1
#
_entry.id   AF-A0A8S8XUR1-F1
#
_cell.length_a   1.000
_cell.length_b   1.000
_cell.length_c   1.000
_cell.angle_alpha   90.00
_cell.angle_beta   90.00
_cell.angle_gamma   90.00
#
_symmetry.space_group_name_H-M   'P 1'
#
loop_
_entity.id
_entity.type
_entity.pdbx_description
1 polymer ?
#
loop_
_entity_poly.entity_id
_entity_poly.type
_entity_poly.pdbx_seq_one_letter_code
_entity_poly.pdbx_strand_id
1 'polypeptide(L)'
;MSGWDEIYGLSLRKIVGDKGVKLPPPSFSTAIKVSDSKKIDVIGIDMDEESFTEAYTKNISTWQLFKRGRLEKSMSKAGIEGKTPEEIALNMESSIRELSGFAKLESARVKAMLTNLRIQSETRKKILAIIEISNVLELVGELKQES
;
A
#
# COMPACT_ATOMS: atom_id res chain seq x y z
N MET A 1 -4.48 14.67 5.54
CA MET A 1 -3.71 13.58 6.15
C MET A 1 -4.65 12.85 7.08
N SER A 2 -4.81 11.54 6.88
CA SER A 2 -5.54 10.69 7.80
C SER A 2 -4.74 10.52 9.10
N GLY A 3 -5.38 10.10 10.19
CA GLY A 3 -4.66 9.77 11.44
C GLY A 3 -3.65 8.64 11.24
N TRP A 4 -3.89 7.75 10.27
CA TRP A 4 -2.97 6.68 9.88
C TRP A 4 -1.68 7.19 9.24
N ASP A 5 -1.75 8.20 8.36
CA ASP A 5 -0.57 8.81 7.74
C ASP A 5 0.34 9.45 8.81
N GLU A 6 -0.26 10.07 9.83
CA GLU A 6 0.45 10.66 10.95
C GLU A 6 1.13 9.59 11.80
N ILE A 7 0.41 8.53 12.20
CA ILE A 7 0.96 7.42 12.98
C ILE A 7 2.13 6.77 12.23
N TYR A 8 1.96 6.50 10.94
CA TYR A 8 2.98 5.90 10.09
C TYR A 8 4.20 6.82 9.97
N GLY A 9 3.99 8.09 9.63
CA GLY A 9 5.07 9.08 9.50
C GLY A 9 5.85 9.28 10.80
N LEU A 10 5.18 9.40 11.94
CA LEU A 10 5.82 9.53 13.25
C LEU A 10 6.60 8.27 13.63
N SER A 11 6.07 7.09 13.33
CA SER A 11 6.75 5.82 13.61
C SER A 11 8.02 5.68 12.75
N LEU A 12 7.96 6.03 11.47
CA LEU A 12 9.13 6.05 10.59
C LEU A 12 10.19 7.06 11.04
N ARG A 13 9.81 8.28 11.45
CA ARG A 13 10.76 9.31 11.91
C ARG A 13 11.60 8.85 13.10
N LYS A 14 11.07 7.99 13.97
CA LYS A 14 11.84 7.41 15.08
C LYS A 14 13.01 6.54 14.60
N ILE A 15 12.91 5.96 13.39
CA ILE A 15 13.91 5.07 12.81
C ILE A 15 14.86 5.82 11.87
N VAL A 16 14.32 6.65 10.96
CA VAL A 16 15.10 7.29 9.89
C VAL A 16 15.38 8.78 10.13
N GLY A 17 14.94 9.31 11.26
CA GLY A 17 15.02 10.73 11.62
C GLY A 17 14.02 11.61 10.86
N ASP A 18 13.86 12.85 11.32
CA ASP A 18 12.86 13.79 10.78
C ASP A 18 13.03 14.09 9.28
N LYS A 19 14.29 14.12 8.81
CA LYS A 19 14.63 14.39 7.41
C LYS A 19 14.47 13.17 6.51
N GLY A 20 14.30 11.98 7.10
CA GLY A 20 14.18 10.71 6.38
C GLY A 20 12.77 10.41 5.87
N VAL A 21 11.74 11.07 6.42
CA VAL A 21 10.34 10.90 6.00
C VAL A 21 9.88 12.10 5.18
N LYS A 22 9.45 11.87 3.94
CA LYS A 22 8.96 12.90 3.02
C LYS A 22 7.67 12.47 2.35
N LEU A 23 6.78 13.44 2.12
CA LEU A 23 5.56 13.27 1.35
C LEU A 23 5.63 14.19 0.11
N PRO A 24 5.39 13.67 -1.11
CA PRO A 24 5.23 12.24 -1.43
C PRO A 24 6.55 11.45 -1.22
N PRO A 25 6.49 10.12 -1.08
CA PRO A 25 7.69 9.30 -0.93
C PRO A 25 8.72 9.59 -2.04
N PRO A 26 10.03 9.67 -1.70
CA PRO A 26 11.07 9.93 -2.67
C PRO A 26 11.13 8.91 -3.82
N SER A 27 10.76 7.65 -3.55
CA SER A 27 10.68 6.58 -4.56
C SER A 27 9.73 6.95 -5.69
N PHE A 28 8.47 7.31 -5.37
CA PHE A 28 7.48 7.70 -6.37
C PHE A 28 7.86 8.99 -7.08
N SER A 29 8.21 10.05 -6.34
CA SER A 29 8.54 11.34 -6.95
C SER A 29 9.79 11.27 -7.84
N THR A 30 10.79 10.46 -7.50
CA THR A 30 11.96 10.22 -8.35
C THR A 30 11.60 9.42 -9.58
N ALA A 31 10.74 8.41 -9.45
CA ALA A 31 10.28 7.61 -10.59
C ALA A 31 9.56 8.46 -11.64
N ILE A 32 8.63 9.33 -11.21
CA ILE A 32 7.95 10.26 -12.12
C ILE A 32 8.95 11.16 -12.85
N LYS A 33 9.86 11.81 -12.11
CA LYS A 33 10.88 12.70 -12.70
C LYS A 33 11.77 11.99 -13.72
N VAL A 34 12.23 10.78 -13.38
CA VAL A 34 13.06 9.97 -14.28
C VAL A 34 12.26 9.57 -15.52
N SER A 35 11.01 9.12 -15.35
CA SER A 35 10.12 8.75 -16.44
C SER A 35 9.86 9.92 -17.39
N ASP A 36 9.54 11.11 -16.86
CA ASP A 36 9.35 12.33 -17.65
C ASP A 36 10.61 12.68 -18.46
N SER A 37 11.79 12.65 -17.81
CA SER A 37 13.06 12.97 -18.47
C SER A 37 13.43 11.99 -19.60
N LYS A 38 12.99 10.74 -19.48
CA LYS A 38 13.27 9.66 -20.43
C LYS A 38 12.11 9.37 -21.38
N LYS A 39 10.99 10.11 -21.28
CA LYS A 39 9.76 9.86 -22.02
C LYS A 39 9.27 8.42 -21.88
N ILE A 40 9.29 7.90 -20.64
CA ILE A 40 8.76 6.58 -20.30
C ILE A 40 7.34 6.76 -19.76
N ASP A 41 6.39 5.99 -20.30
CA ASP A 41 5.00 6.01 -19.83
C ASP A 41 4.90 5.61 -18.35
N VAL A 42 4.13 6.38 -17.58
CA VAL A 42 3.75 6.05 -16.20
C VAL A 42 2.28 5.71 -16.16
N ILE A 43 1.95 4.57 -15.55
CA ILE A 43 0.59 4.05 -15.48
C ILE A 43 0.32 3.65 -14.02
N GLY A 44 -0.84 4.06 -13.49
CA GLY A 44 -1.32 3.57 -12.21
C GLY A 44 -1.77 2.12 -12.36
N ILE A 45 -1.24 1.23 -11.50
CA ILE A 45 -1.60 -0.19 -11.52
C ILE A 45 -2.60 -0.57 -10.44
N ASP A 46 -2.81 0.28 -9.42
CA ASP A 46 -3.73 0.00 -8.33
C ASP A 46 -5.20 0.00 -8.79
N MET A 47 -6.07 -0.45 -7.89
CA MET A 47 -7.51 -0.33 -8.01
C MET A 47 -7.92 1.15 -8.16
N ASP A 48 -8.82 1.43 -9.10
CA ASP A 48 -9.40 2.76 -9.26
C ASP A 48 -10.34 3.12 -8.09
N GLU A 49 -10.67 4.40 -7.96
CA GLU A 49 -11.44 4.93 -6.83
C GLU A 49 -12.87 4.38 -6.75
N GLU A 50 -13.52 4.13 -7.89
CA GLU A 50 -14.87 3.59 -7.96
C GLU A 50 -14.87 2.13 -7.46
N SER A 51 -14.02 1.29 -8.06
CA SER A 51 -13.81 -0.10 -7.64
C SER A 51 -13.39 -0.21 -6.18
N PHE A 52 -12.55 0.71 -5.68
CA PHE A 52 -12.14 0.76 -4.27
C PHE A 52 -13.32 1.05 -3.36
N THR A 53 -14.15 2.04 -3.71
CA THR A 53 -15.34 2.42 -2.93
C THR A 53 -16.35 1.27 -2.85
N GLU A 54 -16.58 0.59 -3.97
CA GLU A 54 -17.44 -0.60 -4.02
C GLU A 54 -16.87 -1.74 -3.17
N ALA A 55 -15.59 -2.06 -3.32
CA ALA A 55 -14.94 -3.11 -2.53
C ALA A 55 -14.94 -2.78 -1.03
N TYR A 56 -14.74 -1.51 -0.67
CA TYR A 56 -14.76 -1.04 0.71
C TYR A 56 -16.13 -1.24 1.35
N THR A 57 -17.19 -0.71 0.71
CA THR A 57 -18.56 -0.80 1.22
C THR A 57 -19.09 -2.23 1.25
N LYS A 58 -18.67 -3.08 0.31
CA LYS A 58 -19.03 -4.50 0.27
C LYS A 58 -18.38 -5.32 1.39
N ASN A 59 -17.13 -5.03 1.75
CA ASN A 59 -16.34 -5.90 2.63
C ASN A 59 -16.28 -5.41 4.08
N ILE A 60 -16.41 -4.11 4.34
CA ILE A 60 -16.16 -3.54 5.66
C ILE A 60 -17.46 -3.26 6.40
N SER A 61 -17.66 -4.01 7.48
CA SER A 61 -18.80 -3.81 8.37
C SER A 61 -18.60 -2.62 9.33
N THR A 62 -19.69 -2.05 9.82
CA THR A 62 -19.67 -1.00 10.85
C THR A 62 -18.88 -1.44 12.10
N TRP A 63 -18.97 -2.71 12.50
CA TRP A 63 -18.22 -3.24 13.64
C TRP A 63 -16.70 -3.24 13.40
N GLN A 64 -16.27 -3.52 12.17
CA GLN A 64 -14.86 -3.42 11.80
C GLN A 64 -14.37 -1.98 11.80
N LEU A 65 -15.21 -1.00 11.43
CA LEU A 65 -14.87 0.43 11.59
C LEU A 65 -14.61 0.79 13.05
N PHE A 66 -15.45 0.33 13.99
CA PHE A 66 -15.22 0.55 15.42
C PHE A 66 -13.92 -0.11 15.91
N LYS A 67 -13.63 -1.33 15.47
CA LYS A 67 -12.35 -2.00 15.80
C LYS A 67 -11.15 -1.26 15.21
N ARG A 68 -11.26 -0.79 13.97
CA ARG A 68 -10.25 0.01 13.28
C ARG A 68 -9.91 1.28 14.06
N GLY A 69 -10.92 2.01 14.52
CA GLY A 69 -10.71 3.22 15.34
C GLY A 69 -10.06 2.94 16.70
N ARG A 70 -10.38 1.79 17.33
CA ARG A 70 -9.68 1.37 18.57
C ARG A 70 -8.21 1.04 18.31
N LEU A 71 -7.92 0.35 17.20
CA LEU A 71 -6.56 0.05 16.78
C LEU A 71 -5.76 1.32 16.50
N GLU A 72 -6.34 2.27 15.76
CA GLU A 72 -5.75 3.59 15.49
C GLU A 72 -5.34 4.30 16.78
N LYS A 73 -6.27 4.37 17.74
CA LYS A 73 -6.03 4.99 19.05
C LYS A 73 -4.96 4.27 19.87
N SER A 74 -4.83 2.96 19.72
CA SER A 74 -3.78 2.19 20.36
C SER A 74 -2.41 2.51 19.76
N MET A 75 -2.31 2.48 18.42
CA MET A 75 -1.08 2.74 17.68
C MET A 75 -0.64 4.20 17.75
N SER A 76 -1.54 5.17 17.87
CA SER A 76 -1.15 6.56 18.10
C SER A 76 -0.46 6.78 19.45
N LYS A 77 -0.76 5.96 20.45
CA LYS A 77 -0.12 6.00 21.77
C LYS A 77 1.18 5.20 21.82
N ALA A 78 1.14 3.96 21.33
CA ALA A 78 2.28 3.05 21.40
C ALA A 78 3.30 3.25 20.28
N GLY A 79 2.88 3.83 19.16
CA GLY A 79 3.58 3.71 17.88
C GLY A 79 3.28 2.37 17.20
N ILE A 80 3.88 2.18 16.02
CA ILE A 80 3.91 0.89 15.34
C ILE A 80 5.17 0.15 15.77
N GLU A 81 5.06 -1.14 16.05
CA GLU A 81 6.21 -1.98 16.40
C GLU A 81 7.09 -2.21 15.15
N GLY A 82 8.41 -2.11 15.31
CA GLY A 82 9.37 -2.33 14.22
C GLY A 82 10.71 -1.63 14.49
N LYS A 83 11.78 -2.22 13.98
CA LYS A 83 13.16 -1.71 14.05
C LYS A 83 13.67 -1.21 12.70
N THR A 84 12.98 -1.58 11.61
CA THR A 84 13.26 -1.07 10.26
C THR A 84 12.01 -0.43 9.64
N PRO A 85 12.17 0.45 8.63
CA PRO A 85 11.03 1.01 7.90
C PRO A 85 10.10 -0.06 7.30
N GLU A 86 10.67 -1.15 6.80
CA GLU A 86 9.95 -2.29 6.24
C GLU A 86 9.09 -2.98 7.30
N GLU A 87 9.65 -3.25 8.48
CA GLU A 87 8.89 -3.82 9.60
C GLU A 87 7.73 -2.90 10.01
N ILE A 88 7.94 -1.59 10.08
CA ILE A 88 6.87 -0.64 10.40
C ILE A 88 5.74 -0.68 9.37
N ALA A 89 6.06 -0.69 8.07
CA ALA A 89 5.06 -0.78 7.01
C ALA A 89 4.27 -2.09 7.07
N LEU A 90 4.98 -3.21 7.22
CA LEU A 90 4.37 -4.54 7.27
C LEU A 90 3.54 -4.76 8.54
N ASN A 91 4.01 -4.30 9.70
CA ASN A 91 3.32 -4.48 10.98
C ASN A 91 2.08 -3.59 11.11
N MET A 92 2.14 -2.36 10.56
CA MET A 92 0.94 -1.54 10.45
C MET A 92 -0.12 -2.28 9.64
N GLU A 93 0.24 -2.68 8.41
CA GLU A 93 -0.66 -3.34 7.48
C GLU A 93 -1.24 -4.65 8.04
N SER A 94 -0.39 -5.52 8.59
CA SER A 94 -0.81 -6.81 9.14
C SER A 94 -1.86 -6.65 10.24
N SER A 95 -1.66 -5.66 11.12
CA SER A 95 -2.62 -5.30 12.18
C SER A 95 -3.96 -4.82 11.62
N ILE A 96 -3.96 -4.11 10.48
CA ILE A 96 -5.20 -3.74 9.79
C ILE A 96 -5.91 -4.99 9.27
N ARG A 97 -5.16 -5.87 8.61
CA ARG A 97 -5.67 -7.07 7.93
C ARG A 97 -6.17 -8.14 8.89
N GLU A 98 -5.87 -8.08 10.19
CA GLU A 98 -6.59 -8.87 11.21
C GLU A 98 -8.11 -8.64 11.16
N LEU A 99 -8.52 -7.46 10.72
CA LEU A 99 -9.93 -7.17 10.41
C LEU A 99 -10.24 -7.73 9.02
N SER A 100 -10.95 -8.86 8.99
CA SER A 100 -11.21 -9.63 7.75
C SER A 100 -11.79 -8.84 6.57
N GLY A 101 -12.54 -7.76 6.81
CA GLY A 101 -13.06 -6.88 5.76
C GLY A 101 -11.96 -6.07 5.08
N PHE A 102 -10.98 -5.60 5.85
CA PHE A 102 -9.81 -4.91 5.34
C PHE A 102 -8.84 -5.88 4.64
N ALA A 103 -8.67 -7.10 5.15
CA ALA A 103 -7.93 -8.14 4.43
C ALA A 103 -8.54 -8.44 3.05
N LYS A 104 -9.87 -8.58 2.97
CA LYS A 104 -10.57 -8.79 1.70
C LYS A 104 -10.44 -7.60 0.74
N LEU A 105 -10.53 -6.38 1.25
CA LEU A 105 -10.32 -5.16 0.46
C LEU A 105 -8.92 -5.16 -0.15
N GLU A 106 -7.90 -5.51 0.64
CA GLU A 106 -6.53 -5.47 0.17
C GLU A 106 -6.21 -6.58 -0.82
N SER A 107 -6.70 -7.80 -0.60
CA SER A 107 -6.60 -8.86 -1.61
C SER A 107 -7.33 -8.49 -2.91
N ALA A 108 -8.42 -7.72 -2.83
CA ALA A 108 -9.08 -7.20 -4.03
C ALA A 108 -8.20 -6.17 -4.77
N ARG A 109 -7.50 -5.29 -4.04
CA ARG A 109 -6.51 -4.37 -4.63
C ARG A 109 -5.36 -5.10 -5.30
N VAL A 110 -4.81 -6.13 -4.66
CA VAL A 110 -3.75 -6.96 -5.26
C VAL A 110 -4.22 -7.64 -6.54
N LYS A 111 -5.46 -8.14 -6.58
CA LYS A 111 -6.05 -8.71 -7.81
C LYS A 111 -6.23 -7.68 -8.93
N ALA A 112 -6.62 -6.45 -8.59
CA ALA A 112 -6.68 -5.35 -9.55
C ALA A 112 -5.27 -5.02 -10.09
N MET A 113 -4.27 -4.92 -9.21
CA MET A 113 -2.86 -4.73 -9.61
C MET A 113 -2.36 -5.83 -10.55
N LEU A 114 -2.65 -7.09 -10.24
CA LEU A 114 -2.31 -8.23 -11.08
C LEU A 114 -2.93 -8.11 -12.47
N THR A 115 -4.24 -7.83 -12.53
CA THR A 115 -4.99 -7.67 -13.77
C THR A 115 -4.41 -6.54 -14.62
N ASN A 116 -4.18 -5.38 -14.00
CA ASN A 116 -3.62 -4.21 -14.67
C ASN A 116 -2.21 -4.47 -15.20
N LEU A 117 -1.34 -5.12 -14.41
CA LEU A 117 0.00 -5.50 -14.87
C LEU A 117 -0.03 -6.46 -16.06
N ARG A 118 -0.97 -7.40 -16.08
CA ARG A 118 -1.13 -8.35 -17.20
C ARG A 118 -1.54 -7.64 -18.48
N ILE A 119 -2.57 -6.78 -18.42
CA ILE A 119 -2.99 -5.96 -19.56
C ILE A 119 -1.81 -5.16 -20.12
N GLN A 120 -1.00 -4.56 -19.25
CA GLN A 120 0.19 -3.83 -19.70
C GLN A 120 1.26 -4.75 -20.31
N SER A 121 1.42 -5.96 -19.79
CA SER A 121 2.41 -6.93 -20.29
C SER A 121 2.12 -7.46 -21.70
N GLU A 122 0.87 -7.40 -22.16
CA GLU A 122 0.49 -7.79 -23.52
C GLU A 122 1.18 -6.92 -24.59
N THR A 123 1.42 -5.64 -24.28
CA THR A 123 2.03 -4.68 -25.22
C THR A 123 3.44 -4.25 -24.81
N ARG A 124 3.83 -4.43 -23.54
CA ARG A 124 5.10 -3.93 -22.98
C ARG A 124 6.04 -5.06 -22.64
N LYS A 125 7.22 -5.05 -23.27
CA LYS A 125 8.26 -6.08 -23.07
C LYS A 125 8.96 -6.00 -21.71
N LYS A 126 8.99 -4.82 -21.08
CA LYS A 126 9.66 -4.58 -19.79
C LYS A 126 8.85 -3.59 -18.98
N ILE A 127 8.54 -3.95 -17.74
CA ILE A 127 7.77 -3.13 -16.80
C ILE A 127 8.58 -3.03 -15.50
N LEU A 128 8.74 -1.81 -14.99
CA LEU A 128 9.20 -1.55 -13.63
C LEU A 128 7.97 -1.13 -12.82
N ALA A 129 7.60 -1.94 -11.82
CA ALA A 129 6.53 -1.63 -10.90
C ALA A 129 7.12 -1.12 -9.57
N ILE A 130 6.57 -0.02 -9.06
CA ILE A 130 6.92 0.54 -7.75
C ILE A 130 5.66 0.45 -6.89
N ILE A 131 5.72 -0.36 -5.84
CA ILE A 131 4.57 -0.81 -5.07
C ILE A 131 4.91 -0.72 -3.59
N GLU A 132 3.92 -0.41 -2.76
CA GLU A 132 4.05 -0.52 -1.31
C GLU A 132 4.43 -1.95 -0.89
N ILE A 133 5.41 -2.06 0.00
CA ILE A 133 6.04 -3.34 0.36
C ILE A 133 5.03 -4.37 0.90
N SER A 134 3.98 -3.89 1.57
CA SER A 134 2.87 -4.67 2.10
C SER A 134 2.16 -5.55 1.05
N ASN A 135 2.19 -5.15 -0.22
CA ASN A 135 1.48 -5.84 -1.29
C ASN A 135 2.40 -6.68 -2.17
N VAL A 136 3.72 -6.48 -2.06
CA VAL A 136 4.71 -7.10 -2.95
C VAL A 136 4.68 -8.63 -2.86
N LEU A 137 4.64 -9.18 -1.64
CA LEU A 137 4.67 -10.64 -1.45
C LEU A 137 3.47 -11.34 -2.07
N GLU A 138 2.27 -10.83 -1.81
CA GLU A 138 1.01 -11.38 -2.35
C GLU A 138 1.00 -11.26 -3.88
N LEU A 139 1.31 -10.08 -4.42
CA LEU A 139 1.33 -9.84 -5.86
C LEU A 139 2.36 -10.71 -6.60
N VAL A 140 3.58 -10.85 -6.07
CA VAL A 140 4.61 -11.72 -6.67
C VAL A 140 4.20 -13.19 -6.60
N GLY A 141 3.51 -13.59 -5.52
CA GLY A 141 2.94 -14.93 -5.39
C GLY A 141 1.93 -15.21 -6.51
N GLU A 142 0.98 -14.31 -6.71
CA GLU A 142 -0.05 -14.42 -7.75
C GLU A 142 0.53 -14.38 -9.18
N LEU A 143 1.55 -13.55 -9.43
CA LEU A 143 2.24 -13.51 -10.73
C LEU A 143 2.91 -14.84 -11.09
N LYS A 144 3.43 -15.58 -10.10
CA LYS A 144 4.14 -16.86 -10.31
C LYS A 144 3.23 -18.08 -10.42
N GLN A 145 2.03 -18.04 -9.84
CA GLN A 145 1.11 -19.19 -9.80
C GLN A 145 0.47 -19.50 -11.15
N GLU A 146 0.46 -18.55 -12.09
CA GLU A 146 -0.15 -18.69 -13.41
C GLU A 146 0.87 -18.58 -14.56
N SER A 147 2.14 -18.92 -14.28
CA SER A 147 3.23 -19.05 -15.27
C SER A 147 3.39 -20.49 -15.76
#